data_AF-A0A976HAF5-F1
#
_entry.id   AF-A0A976HAF5-F1
#
_cell.length_a   1.000
_cell.length_b   1.000
_cell.length_c   1.000
_cell.angle_alpha   90.00
_cell.angle_beta   90.00
_cell.angle_gamma   90.00
#
_symmetry.space_group_name_H-M   'P 1'
#
loop_
_entity.id
_entity.type
_entity.pdbx_description
1 polymer ?
#
loop_
_entity_poly.entity_id
_entity_poly.type
_entity_poly.pdbx_seq_one_letter_code
_entity_poly.pdbx_strand_id
1 'polypeptide(L)' 'VKPCARCIMTTVNPETGEIAGKEPLKTLATYRKVNNKIFFGQNIITRTTGTLQVGDSVRVMSRKQRQTFSLK' A
#
# COMPACT_ATOMS: atom_id res chain seq x y z
N VAL A 1 3.64 -13.35 0.06
CA VAL A 1 3.64 -11.86 -0.01
C VAL A 1 2.71 -11.31 1.06
N LYS A 2 3.08 -10.19 1.71
CA LYS A 2 2.33 -9.60 2.83
C LYS A 2 1.88 -8.16 2.54
N PRO A 3 0.78 -7.68 3.14
CA PRO A 3 0.40 -6.28 3.09
C PRO A 3 1.50 -5.35 3.57
N CYS A 4 1.54 -4.15 2.99
CA CYS A 4 2.50 -3.13 3.38
C CYS A 4 1.89 -2.22 4.45
N ALA A 5 2.48 -2.21 5.65
CA ALA A 5 2.14 -1.23 6.67
C ALA A 5 2.81 0.11 6.31
N ARG A 6 2.06 1.21 6.37
CA ARG A 6 2.57 2.56 6.07
C ARG A 6 2.93 3.30 7.34
N CYS A 7 4.01 4.09 7.23
CA CYS A 7 4.50 4.99 8.24
C CYS A 7 4.34 6.45 7.81
N ILE A 8 4.78 7.36 8.66
CA ILE A 8 4.71 8.81 8.48
C ILE A 8 5.35 9.32 7.18
N MET A 9 6.27 8.58 6.56
CA MET A 9 6.88 9.00 5.29
C MET A 9 5.86 9.26 4.17
N THR A 10 4.68 8.65 4.24
CA THR A 10 3.60 8.93 3.28
C THR A 10 2.97 10.31 3.43
N THR A 11 3.27 11.05 4.50
CA THR A 11 2.76 12.40 4.78
C THR A 11 3.81 13.49 4.49
N VAL A 12 4.97 13.13 3.95
CA VAL A 12 6.01 14.07 3.55
C VAL A 12 5.77 14.47 2.10
N ASN A 13 5.81 15.77 1.82
CA ASN A 13 5.76 16.27 0.45
C ASN A 13 7.07 15.89 -0.28
N PRO A 14 7.01 15.12 -1.39
CA PRO A 14 8.21 14.67 -2.08
C PRO A 14 8.99 15.80 -2.77
N GLU A 15 8.36 16.94 -3.07
CA GLU A 15 9.03 18.08 -3.72
C GLU A 15 9.76 18.97 -2.71
N THR A 16 9.16 19.19 -1.53
CA THR A 16 9.71 20.13 -0.53
C THR A 16 10.42 19.44 0.64
N GLY A 17 10.16 18.14 0.86
CA GLY A 17 10.65 17.41 2.03
C GLY A 17 9.93 17.75 3.34
N GLU A 18 8.91 18.60 3.30
CA GLU A 18 8.19 19.05 4.48
C GLU A 18 7.05 18.09 4.87
N ILE A 19 6.76 18.00 6.17
CA ILE A 19 5.64 17.21 6.67
C ILE A 19 4.33 17.97 6.42
N ALA A 20 3.49 17.47 5.50
CA ALA A 20 2.23 18.09 5.10
C ALA A 20 1.05 17.80 6.07
N GLY A 21 1.34 17.40 7.30
CA GLY A 21 0.35 17.05 8.33
C GLY A 21 0.15 15.54 8.50
N LYS A 22 -1.10 15.11 8.73
CA LYS A 22 -1.45 13.72 9.09
C LYS A 22 -2.07 12.91 7.94
N GLU A 23 -2.35 13.55 6.82
CA GLU A 23 -2.87 12.86 5.63
C GLU A 23 -1.72 12.30 4.79
N PRO A 24 -1.91 11.12 4.13
CA PRO A 24 -3.15 10.36 3.99
C PRO A 24 -3.41 9.33 5.11
N LEU A 25 -2.54 9.23 6.11
CA LEU A 25 -2.64 8.21 7.16
C LEU A 25 -3.91 8.33 8.00
N LYS A 26 -4.35 9.55 8.32
CA LYS A 26 -5.59 9.79 9.06
C LYS A 26 -6.80 9.23 8.29
N THR A 27 -6.91 9.49 6.99
CA THR A 27 -7.97 8.91 6.16
C THR A 27 -7.87 7.39 6.09
N LEU A 28 -6.68 6.83 5.79
CA LEU A 28 -6.48 5.39 5.71
C LEU A 28 -6.76 4.67 7.03
N ALA A 29 -6.54 5.32 8.17
CA ALA A 29 -6.81 4.74 9.48
C ALA A 29 -8.29 4.42 9.72
N THR A 30 -9.21 5.11 9.04
CA THR A 30 -10.65 4.90 9.22
C THR A 30 -11.15 3.56 8.67
N TYR A 31 -10.45 2.97 7.69
CA TYR A 31 -10.90 1.72 7.04
C TYR A 31 -9.80 0.69 6.74
N ARG A 32 -8.53 1.01 7.00
CA ARG A 32 -7.39 0.10 6.78
C ARG A 32 -6.49 -0.10 8.00
N LYS A 33 -6.96 0.30 9.19
CA LYS A 33 -6.22 0.09 10.46
C LYS A 33 -6.54 -1.27 11.06
N VAL A 34 -5.53 -2.12 11.23
CA VAL A 34 -5.62 -3.41 11.93
C VAL A 34 -4.42 -3.56 12.85
N ASN A 35 -4.63 -3.96 14.10
CA ASN A 35 -3.56 -4.15 15.11
C ASN A 35 -2.61 -2.93 15.20
N ASN A 36 -3.19 -1.73 15.26
CA ASN A 36 -2.50 -0.44 15.29
C ASN A 36 -1.58 -0.13 14.09
N LYS A 37 -1.69 -0.88 12.99
CA LYS A 37 -0.97 -0.64 11.74
C LYS A 37 -1.95 -0.24 10.64
N ILE A 38 -1.57 0.75 9.84
CA ILE A 38 -2.36 1.23 8.70
C ILE A 38 -1.79 0.56 7.45
N PHE A 39 -2.60 -0.22 6.74
CA PHE A 39 -2.15 -0.99 5.58
C PHE A 39 -2.53 -0.33 4.26
N PHE A 40 -1.58 -0.20 3.32
CA PHE A 40 -1.85 0.26 1.96
C PHE A 40 -0.80 -0.26 0.98
N GLY A 41 -1.25 -1.02 -0.03
CA GLY A 41 -0.40 -1.70 -1.00
C GLY A 41 0.07 -3.08 -0.53
N GLN A 42 0.90 -3.72 -1.36
CA GLN A 42 1.32 -5.11 -1.21
C GLN A 42 2.83 -5.22 -1.46
N ASN A 43 3.55 -5.91 -0.60
CA ASN A 43 4.96 -6.23 -0.85
C ASN A 43 5.01 -7.47 -1.74
N ILE A 44 5.66 -7.38 -2.90
CA ILE A 44 5.81 -8.48 -3.87
C ILE A 44 7.27 -8.85 -4.09
N ILE A 45 7.51 -10.07 -4.58
CA ILE A 45 8.82 -10.58 -4.95
C ILE A 45 8.68 -11.15 -6.36
N THR A 46 9.66 -10.90 -7.22
CA THR A 46 9.69 -11.41 -8.58
C THR A 46 10.05 -12.90 -8.57
N ARG A 47 9.46 -13.67 -9.49
CA ARG A 47 9.83 -15.08 -9.70
C ARG A 47 10.89 -15.25 -10.79
N THR A 48 10.95 -14.30 -11.71
CA THR A 48 11.84 -14.28 -12.87
C THR A 48 12.29 -12.83 -13.11
N THR A 49 13.42 -12.68 -13.80
CA THR A 49 13.90 -11.38 -14.29
C THR A 49 13.22 -11.03 -15.61
N GLY A 50 13.22 -9.74 -15.95
CA GLY A 50 12.61 -9.23 -17.19
C GLY A 50 12.39 -7.72 -17.12
N THR A 51 11.80 -7.17 -18.17
CA THR A 51 11.46 -5.74 -18.26
C THR A 51 9.95 -5.56 -18.16
N LEU A 52 9.53 -4.52 -17.42
CA LEU A 52 8.14 -4.06 -17.35
C LEU A 52 8.08 -2.63 -17.89
N GLN A 53 7.04 -2.32 -18.64
CA GLN A 53 6.81 -0.99 -19.21
C GLN A 53 5.38 -0.52 -18.94
N VAL A 54 5.20 0.81 -18.96
CA VAL A 54 3.88 1.42 -18.89
C VAL A 54 3.10 0.99 -20.14
N GLY A 55 1.93 0.39 -19.94
CA GLY A 55 1.09 -0.16 -21.01
C GLY A 55 1.05 -1.69 -21.06
N ASP A 56 1.95 -2.38 -20.35
CA ASP A 56 1.93 -3.84 -20.28
C ASP A 56 0.61 -4.36 -19.71
N SER A 57 0.04 -5.38 -20.38
CA SER A 57 -1.20 -6.00 -19.93
C SER A 57 -0.99 -6.83 -18.65
N VAL A 58 -1.89 -6.68 -17.68
CA VAL A 58 -1.86 -7.47 -16.44
C VAL A 58 -2.85 -8.62 -16.53
N ARG A 59 -2.35 -9.86 -16.41
CA ARG A 59 -3.20 -11.07 -16.33
C ARG A 59 -3.25 -11.60 -14.90
N VAL A 60 -4.45 -11.71 -14.33
CA VAL A 60 -4.66 -12.31 -13.01
C VAL A 60 -4.60 -13.84 -13.14
N MET A 61 -3.54 -14.46 -12.61
CA MET A 61 -3.37 -15.92 -12.64
C MET A 61 -4.13 -16.65 -11.54
N SER A 62 -4.29 -16.02 -10.37
CA SER A 62 -5.05 -16.56 -9.24
C SER A 62 -5.46 -15.43 -8.28
N ARG A 63 -6.45 -15.69 -7.43
CA ARG A 63 -6.93 -14.77 -6.39
C ARG A 63 -6.80 -15.43 -5.03
N LYS A 64 -6.42 -14.64 -4.02
CA LYS A 64 -6.51 -15.06 -2.62
C LYS A 64 -7.77 -14.48 -1.99
N GLN A 65 -8.22 -15.10 -0.90
CA GLN A 65 -9.29 -14.54 -0.09
C GLN A 65 -8.91 -13.12 0.35
N ARG A 66 -9.87 -12.20 0.24
CA ARG A 66 -9.68 -10.79 0.57
C ARG A 66 -9.33 -10.69 2.06
N GLN A 67 -8.24 -10.01 2.37
CA GLN A 67 -8.00 -9.60 3.75
C GLN A 67 -9.04 -8.57 4.14
N THR A 68 -9.92 -8.96 5.06
CA THR A 68 -10.92 -8.07 5.64
C THR A 68 -10.21 -7.17 6.65
N PHE A 69 -10.17 -5.88 6.36
CA PHE A 69 -9.85 -4.86 7.37
C PHE A 69 -11.19 -4.51 8.00
N SER A 70 -11.39 -4.79 9.28
CA SER A 70 -12.63 -4.42 9.97
C SER A 70 -12.81 -2.90 9.86
N LEU A 71 -13.92 -2.50 9.26
CA LEU A 71 -14.47 -1.16 9.46
C LEU A 71 -14.84 -1.10 10.95
N LYS A 72 -14.23 -0.17 11.70
CA LYS A 72 -14.73 0.23 13.01
C LYS A 72 -15.60 1.45 12.83
#